data_AF-A0A7S1RX82-F1
#
_entry.id   AF-A0A7S1RX82-F1
#
_cell.length_a   1.000
_cell.length_b   1.000
_cell.length_c   1.000
_cell.angle_alpha   90.00
_cell.angle_beta   90.00
_cell.angle_gamma   90.00
#
_symmetry.space_group_name_H-M   'P 1'
#
loop_
_entity.id
_entity.type
_entity.pdbx_description
1 polymer ?
#
loop_
_entity_poly.entity_id
_entity_poly.type
_entity_poly.pdbx_seq_one_letter_code
_entity_poly.pdbx_strand_id
1 'polypeptide(L)'
;VGISEGDQRIWCPWPERELGRARLSMEELNARPAPRCLKSHWTMSHHMAVRGRGKVIFIMRNALDVAVSYFHHHLDMPRLMDFDGDWSDFFALFEAGDLGSG
;
A
#
# COMPACT_ATOMS: atom_id res chain seq x y z
N VAL A 1 -28.92 2.23 4.88
CA VAL A 1 -28.39 1.05 4.18
C VAL A 1 -27.41 0.38 5.12
N GLY A 2 -27.75 -0.81 5.63
CA GLY A 2 -26.96 -1.48 6.68
C GLY A 2 -25.63 -1.96 6.15
N ILE A 3 -24.57 -1.55 6.81
CA ILE A 3 -23.21 -2.02 6.61
C ILE A 3 -23.09 -3.34 7.37
N SER A 4 -22.85 -4.45 6.69
CA SER A 4 -22.58 -5.74 7.33
C SER A 4 -21.09 -5.94 7.54
N GLU A 5 -20.73 -6.67 8.59
CA GLU A 5 -19.38 -7.17 8.80
C GLU A 5 -18.97 -8.02 7.57
N GLY A 6 -17.86 -7.66 6.93
CA GLY A 6 -17.41 -8.27 5.66
C GLY A 6 -17.74 -7.50 4.38
N ASP A 7 -18.43 -6.34 4.47
CA ASP A 7 -18.63 -5.46 3.32
C ASP A 7 -17.29 -4.87 2.85
N GLN A 8 -16.80 -5.36 1.71
CA GLN A 8 -15.52 -4.96 1.12
C GLN A 8 -15.50 -3.50 0.64
N ARG A 9 -16.65 -2.81 0.62
CA ARG A 9 -16.72 -1.37 0.29
C ARG A 9 -16.14 -0.48 1.40
N ILE A 10 -16.00 -1.03 2.60
CA ILE A 10 -15.59 -0.26 3.80
C ILE A 10 -14.15 -0.58 4.15
N TRP A 11 -13.71 -1.80 3.84
CA TRP A 11 -12.37 -2.25 4.14
C TRP A 11 -11.84 -3.14 3.03
N CYS A 12 -10.74 -2.67 2.44
CA CYS A 12 -9.98 -3.38 1.42
C CYS A 12 -8.69 -3.93 2.06
N PRO A 13 -8.51 -5.26 2.12
CA PRO A 13 -7.29 -5.85 2.69
C PRO A 13 -6.04 -5.44 1.93
N TRP A 14 -4.94 -5.38 2.68
CA TRP A 14 -3.60 -5.16 2.18
C TRP A 14 -2.78 -6.45 2.35
N PRO A 15 -2.56 -7.23 1.28
CA PRO A 15 -1.81 -8.48 1.33
C PRO A 15 -0.29 -8.27 1.51
N GLU A 16 0.24 -7.07 1.30
CA GLU A 16 1.65 -6.77 1.48
C GLU A 16 2.10 -6.99 2.92
N ARG A 17 3.29 -7.59 3.04
CA ARG A 17 3.93 -7.86 4.33
C ARG A 17 4.99 -6.82 4.70
N GLU A 18 5.33 -5.91 3.78
CA GLU A 18 6.47 -4.99 3.92
C GLU A 18 6.32 -4.03 5.11
N LEU A 19 5.08 -3.65 5.47
CA LEU A 19 4.80 -2.86 6.69
C LEU A 19 4.62 -3.70 7.98
N GLY A 20 5.05 -4.97 7.99
CA GLY A 20 5.01 -5.84 9.17
C GLY A 20 3.59 -6.22 9.66
N ARG A 21 2.55 -5.90 8.88
CA ARG A 21 1.15 -6.19 9.20
C ARG A 21 0.44 -6.89 8.04
N ALA A 22 0.72 -8.17 7.84
CA ALA A 22 -0.29 -9.02 7.22
C ALA A 22 -1.46 -9.10 8.20
N ARG A 23 -2.48 -8.25 8.02
CA ARG A 23 -3.68 -8.32 8.87
C ARG A 23 -4.45 -9.63 8.65
N LEU A 24 -4.21 -10.31 7.53
CA LEU A 24 -4.83 -11.57 7.14
C LEU A 24 -3.81 -12.50 6.49
N SER A 25 -3.95 -13.79 6.74
CA SER A 25 -3.27 -14.89 6.06
C SER A 25 -3.79 -15.09 4.62
N MET A 26 -3.03 -15.82 3.80
CA MET A 26 -3.47 -16.18 2.44
C MET A 26 -4.75 -17.03 2.43
N GLU A 27 -4.96 -17.86 3.46
CA GLU A 27 -6.18 -18.64 3.62
C GLU A 27 -7.40 -17.73 3.83
N GLU A 28 -7.28 -16.76 4.74
CA GLU A 28 -8.34 -15.79 5.01
C GLU A 28 -8.65 -14.91 3.78
N LEU A 29 -7.63 -14.52 3.00
CA LEU A 29 -7.82 -13.79 1.74
C LEU A 29 -8.54 -14.63 0.67
N ASN A 30 -8.27 -15.94 0.62
CA ASN A 30 -8.90 -16.85 -0.32
C ASN A 30 -10.34 -17.20 0.05
N ALA A 31 -10.66 -17.22 1.35
CA ALA A 31 -12.01 -17.50 1.84
C ALA A 31 -13.01 -16.36 1.60
N ARG A 32 -12.55 -15.14 1.24
CA ARG A 32 -13.45 -13.99 1.01
C ARG A 32 -14.37 -14.21 -0.20
N PRO A 33 -15.65 -13.81 -0.12
CA PRO A 33 -16.60 -13.95 -1.22
C PRO A 33 -16.19 -13.07 -2.42
N ALA A 34 -16.58 -13.51 -3.61
CA ALA A 34 -16.42 -12.72 -4.85
C ALA A 34 -17.57 -11.69 -5.00
N PRO A 35 -17.30 -10.52 -5.62
CA PRO A 35 -15.99 -10.05 -6.10
C PRO A 35 -15.07 -9.65 -4.94
N ARG A 36 -13.76 -9.85 -5.13
CA ARG A 36 -12.72 -9.47 -4.15
C ARG A 36 -12.05 -8.16 -4.56
N CYS A 37 -11.99 -7.21 -3.63
CA CYS A 37 -11.19 -5.99 -3.74
C CYS A 37 -9.96 -6.13 -2.85
N LEU A 38 -8.78 -5.98 -3.43
CA LEU A 38 -7.49 -5.98 -2.73
C LEU A 38 -6.76 -4.69 -3.16
N LYS A 39 -6.08 -4.02 -2.22
CA LYS A 39 -5.18 -2.90 -2.52
C LYS A 39 -3.77 -3.45 -2.58
N SER A 40 -2.88 -2.91 -3.40
CA SER A 40 -1.44 -3.10 -3.18
C SER A 40 -0.56 -1.96 -3.73
N HIS A 41 0.71 -1.89 -3.28
CA HIS A 41 1.82 -1.06 -3.71
C HIS A 41 2.88 -1.85 -4.52
N TRP A 42 2.65 -3.15 -4.75
CA TRP A 42 3.53 -4.00 -5.54
C TRP A 42 3.90 -3.43 -6.91
N THR A 43 5.15 -3.61 -7.30
CA THR A 43 5.59 -3.35 -8.67
C THR A 43 4.89 -4.29 -9.66
N MET A 44 4.80 -3.87 -10.92
CA MET A 44 4.11 -4.65 -11.96
C MET A 44 4.59 -6.11 -12.04
N SER A 45 5.89 -6.34 -11.85
CA SER A 45 6.50 -7.68 -11.87
C SER A 45 5.96 -8.64 -10.80
N HIS A 46 5.51 -8.11 -9.66
CA HIS A 46 4.95 -8.87 -8.54
C HIS A 46 3.42 -8.91 -8.55
N HIS A 47 2.76 -8.17 -9.44
CA HIS A 47 1.31 -8.02 -9.39
C HIS A 47 0.59 -9.26 -9.95
N MET A 48 -0.43 -9.72 -9.22
CA MET A 48 -1.26 -10.88 -9.65
C MET A 48 -2.03 -10.65 -10.97
N ALA A 49 -2.08 -9.42 -11.47
CA ALA A 49 -2.64 -9.06 -12.77
C ALA A 49 -1.98 -9.83 -13.91
N VAL A 50 -0.68 -10.08 -13.77
CA VAL A 50 0.14 -10.72 -14.82
C VAL A 50 -0.19 -12.22 -14.95
N ARG A 51 -0.78 -12.84 -13.92
CA ARG A 51 -0.98 -14.30 -13.84
C ARG A 51 -2.45 -14.73 -13.68
N GLY A 52 -3.37 -13.81 -13.41
CA GLY A 52 -4.76 -14.12 -13.02
C GLY A 52 -5.82 -13.47 -13.89
N ARG A 53 -7.10 -13.78 -13.59
CA ARG A 53 -8.29 -13.18 -14.25
C ARG A 53 -8.79 -11.90 -13.55
N GLY A 54 -8.04 -11.38 -12.57
CA GLY A 54 -8.40 -10.17 -11.84
C GLY A 54 -8.25 -8.93 -12.71
N LYS A 55 -9.04 -7.89 -12.44
CA LYS A 55 -8.86 -6.56 -13.04
C LYS A 55 -8.01 -5.70 -12.12
N VAL A 56 -7.17 -4.84 -12.70
CA VAL A 56 -6.31 -3.93 -11.93
C VAL A 56 -6.63 -2.49 -12.29
N ILE A 57 -6.75 -1.67 -11.25
CA ILE A 57 -6.80 -0.22 -11.34
C ILE A 57 -5.45 0.27 -10.83
N PHE A 58 -4.63 0.79 -11.74
CA PHE A 58 -3.33 1.35 -11.41
C PHE A 58 -3.44 2.88 -11.29
N ILE A 59 -2.85 3.44 -10.25
CA ILE A 59 -2.93 4.88 -9.94
C ILE A 59 -1.51 5.43 -9.91
N MET A 60 -1.30 6.52 -10.65
CA MET A 60 -0.08 7.33 -10.60
C MET A 60 -0.42 8.78 -10.27
N ARG A 61 0.54 9.48 -9.67
CA ARG A 61 0.48 10.91 -9.36
C ARG A 61 1.81 11.56 -9.75
N ASN A 62 1.80 12.88 -9.93
CA ASN A 62 3.04 13.64 -10.13
C ASN A 62 4.05 13.33 -9.00
N ALA A 63 5.32 13.12 -9.36
CA ALA A 63 6.33 12.63 -8.42
C ALA A 63 6.64 13.63 -7.29
N LEU A 64 6.63 14.93 -7.55
CA LEU A 64 6.89 15.96 -6.53
C LEU A 64 5.77 16.00 -5.49
N ASP A 65 4.55 15.85 -5.98
CA ASP A 65 3.32 15.72 -5.20
C ASP A 65 3.34 14.47 -4.30
N VAL A 66 3.88 13.36 -4.82
CA VAL A 66 4.08 12.11 -4.06
C VAL A 66 5.14 12.31 -2.98
N ALA A 67 6.28 12.94 -3.30
CA ALA A 67 7.34 13.22 -2.33
C ALA A 67 6.81 14.02 -1.13
N VAL A 68 6.07 15.11 -1.38
CA VAL A 68 5.48 15.94 -0.31
C VAL A 68 4.51 15.11 0.54
N SER A 69 3.63 14.33 -0.09
CA SER A 69 2.69 13.47 0.62
C SER A 69 3.40 12.40 1.46
N TYR A 70 4.49 11.84 0.95
CA TYR A 70 5.18 10.73 1.58
C TYR A 70 6.03 11.20 2.78
N PHE A 71 6.60 12.39 2.71
CA PHE A 71 7.26 13.02 3.86
C PHE A 71 6.30 13.21 5.03
N HIS A 72 5.12 13.80 4.80
CA HIS A 72 4.12 13.97 5.86
C HIS A 72 3.60 12.63 6.39
N HIS A 73 3.44 11.63 5.52
CA HIS A 73 3.10 10.28 5.95
C HIS A 73 4.14 9.66 6.90
N HIS A 74 5.43 9.91 6.67
CA HIS A 74 6.49 9.50 7.60
C HIS A 74 6.37 10.21 8.94
N LEU A 75 6.15 11.53 8.95
CA LEU A 75 6.00 12.32 10.17
C LEU A 75 4.80 11.88 11.02
N ASP A 76 3.71 11.46 10.37
CA ASP A 76 2.50 10.95 11.04
C ASP A 76 2.65 9.49 11.52
N MET A 77 3.65 8.76 11.00
CA MET A 77 3.90 7.36 11.33
C MET A 77 5.33 7.09 11.85
N PRO A 78 5.79 7.82 12.89
CA PRO A 78 7.18 7.77 13.36
C PRO A 78 7.55 6.41 13.98
N ARG A 79 6.56 5.58 14.34
CA ARG A 79 6.80 4.21 14.87
C ARG A 79 7.03 3.15 13.79
N LEU A 80 6.77 3.49 12.52
CA LEU A 80 6.89 2.57 11.38
C LEU A 80 8.12 2.90 10.52
N MET A 81 8.65 4.12 10.64
CA MET A 81 9.75 4.63 9.84
C MET A 81 10.76 5.26 10.81
N ASP A 82 11.87 4.58 11.10
CA ASP A 82 12.97 5.10 11.93
C ASP A 82 13.74 6.20 11.16
N PHE A 83 13.11 7.36 10.95
CA PHE A 83 13.67 8.50 10.23
C PHE A 83 13.54 9.77 11.07
N ASP A 84 14.66 10.41 11.36
CA ASP A 84 14.78 11.62 12.17
C ASP A 84 15.32 12.84 11.37
N GLY A 85 15.49 12.69 10.06
CA GLY A 85 15.96 13.74 9.15
C GLY A 85 14.90 14.77 8.76
N ASP A 86 15.33 15.82 8.06
CA ASP A 86 14.44 16.87 7.58
C ASP A 86 13.94 16.62 6.13
N TRP A 87 13.25 17.60 5.55
CA TRP A 87 12.74 17.49 4.17
C TRP A 87 13.87 17.29 3.14
N SER A 88 15.02 17.93 3.33
CA SER A 88 16.15 17.83 2.40
C SER A 88 16.73 16.42 2.42
N ASP A 89 16.90 15.86 3.62
CA ASP A 89 17.37 14.47 3.80
C ASP A 89 16.37 13.48 3.17
N PHE A 90 15.08 13.68 3.44
CA PHE A 90 14.02 12.85 2.88
C PHE A 90 13.97 12.92 1.35
N PHE A 91 14.05 14.13 0.79
CA PHE A 91 13.94 14.33 -0.65
C PHE A 91 15.14 13.74 -1.41
N ALA A 92 16.34 13.80 -0.82
CA ALA A 92 17.52 13.14 -1.38
C ALA A 92 17.34 11.61 -1.44
N LEU A 93 16.80 11.00 -0.37
CA LEU A 93 16.47 9.56 -0.37
C LEU A 93 15.36 9.23 -1.38
N PHE A 94 14.34 10.08 -1.50
CA PHE A 94 13.26 9.92 -2.48
C PHE A 94 13.79 9.94 -3.92
N GLU A 95 14.67 10.88 -4.23
CA GLU A 95 15.29 10.99 -5.56
C GLU A 95 16.22 9.80 -5.86
N ALA A 96 16.97 9.32 -4.87
CA ALA A 96 17.80 8.12 -4.99
C ALA A 96 17.00 6.83 -5.13
N GLY A 97 15.72 6.83 -4.74
CA GLY A 97 14.88 5.63 -4.67
C GLY A 97 15.16 4.77 -3.44
N ASP A 98 15.83 5.32 -2.43
CA ASP A 98 16.28 4.65 -1.20
C ASP A 98 15.27 4.84 -0.03
N LEU A 99 13.98 4.89 -0.36
CA LEU A 99 12.89 4.87 0.61
C LEU A 99 12.18 3.51 0.58
N GLY A 100 11.57 3.14 1.71
CA GLY A 100 10.74 1.95 1.77
C GLY A 100 9.57 1.99 0.77
N SER A 101 9.18 0.84 0.26
CA SER A 101 7.86 0.64 -0.33
C SER A 101 6.89 0.15 0.74
N GLY A 102 5.61 0.50 0.59
CA GLY A 102 4.54 -0.01 1.46
C GLY A 102 4.03 -1.38 1.04
#